data_AF-X1GA78-F1
#
_entry.id   AF-X1GA78-F1
#
_cell.length_a   1.000
_cell.length_b   1.000
_cell.length_c   1.000
_cell.angle_alpha   90.00
_cell.angle_beta   90.00
_cell.angle_gamma   90.00
#
_symmetry.space_group_name_H-M   'P 1'
#
loop_
_entity.id
_entity.type
_entity.pdbx_description
1 polymer ?
#
loop_
_entity_poly.entity_id
_entity_poly.type
_entity_poly.pdbx_seq_one_letter_code
_entity_poly.pdbx_strand_id
1 'polypeptide(L)'
;MEELGIAAMYDIPIIFIIIDNGYLSLIRQQEKYLYNMDSTYYEVSTWYRGQLVDFSHLNKVYGVYAERVDKPSEIQPAFQRAIDAKKAAIIDIIVERETDASMGTSLDNIVIRE
;
A
#
# COMPACT_ATOMS: atom_id res chain seq x y z
N MET A 1 8.77 7.25 6.34
CA MET A 1 7.72 8.26 6.03
C MET A 1 8.32 9.66 6.12
N GLU A 2 9.27 9.84 7.02
CA GLU A 2 10.12 11.00 7.25
C GLU A 2 10.82 11.48 5.97
N GLU A 3 11.17 10.55 5.08
CA GLU A 3 11.80 10.83 3.79
C GLU A 3 10.89 11.63 2.84
N LEU A 4 9.57 11.53 2.99
CA LEU A 4 8.61 12.36 2.24
C LEU A 4 8.75 13.84 2.63
N GLY A 5 9.05 14.12 3.90
CA GLY A 5 9.36 15.45 4.39
C GLY A 5 10.65 16.00 3.76
N ILE A 6 11.67 15.15 3.60
CA ILE A 6 12.91 15.52 2.89
C ILE A 6 12.61 15.84 1.42
N ALA A 7 11.81 15.01 0.73
CA ALA A 7 11.42 15.27 -0.65
C ALA A 7 10.68 16.61 -0.80
N ALA A 8 9.81 16.94 0.16
CA ALA A 8 9.13 18.23 0.21
C ALA A 8 10.10 19.41 0.46
N MET A 9 11.06 19.26 1.38
CA MET A 9 12.04 20.31 1.72
C MET A 9 12.95 20.69 0.56
N TYR A 10 13.28 19.73 -0.30
CA TYR A 10 14.19 19.92 -1.43
C TYR A 10 13.47 20.03 -2.78
N ASP A 11 12.14 20.21 -2.78
CA ASP A 11 11.31 20.28 -4.00
C ASP A 11 11.56 19.12 -4.99
N ILE A 12 11.75 17.90 -4.46
CA ILE A 12 12.00 16.70 -5.27
C ILE A 12 10.64 16.13 -5.72
N PRO A 13 10.30 16.13 -7.03
CA PRO A 13 8.99 15.69 -7.53
C PRO A 13 8.92 14.16 -7.67
N ILE A 14 9.03 13.46 -6.55
CA ILE A 14 8.90 11.99 -6.47
C ILE A 14 7.45 11.60 -6.14
N ILE A 15 6.95 10.53 -6.76
CA ILE A 15 5.62 9.98 -6.52
C ILE A 15 5.77 8.64 -5.79
N PHE A 16 5.24 8.57 -4.56
CA PHE A 16 5.13 7.35 -3.78
C PHE A 16 3.77 6.71 -4.03
N ILE A 17 3.76 5.44 -4.42
CA ILE A 17 2.54 4.66 -4.59
C ILE A 17 2.50 3.63 -3.47
N ILE A 18 1.47 3.70 -2.64
CA ILE A 18 1.20 2.72 -1.60
C ILE A 18 0.12 1.78 -2.13
N ILE A 19 0.40 0.49 -2.10
CA ILE A 19 -0.58 -0.56 -2.36
C ILE A 19 -1.02 -1.08 -1.00
N ASP A 20 -2.13 -0.56 -0.50
CA ASP A 20 -2.58 -0.79 0.88
C ASP A 20 -3.69 -1.83 0.94
N ASN A 21 -3.35 -3.01 1.48
CA ASN A 21 -4.29 -4.08 1.78
C ASN A 21 -4.50 -4.30 3.29
N GLY A 22 -3.90 -3.44 4.11
CA GLY A 22 -4.04 -3.50 5.56
C GLY A 22 -3.33 -4.67 6.25
N TYR A 23 -2.28 -5.24 5.63
CA TYR A 23 -1.52 -6.38 6.18
C TYR A 23 -0.02 -6.30 5.87
N LEU A 24 0.82 -6.91 6.71
CA LEU A 24 2.16 -7.34 6.29
C LEU A 24 2.03 -8.62 5.46
N SER A 25 1.64 -8.48 4.19
CA SER A 25 1.00 -9.56 3.42
C SER A 25 1.88 -10.78 3.17
N LEU A 26 3.19 -10.60 2.96
CA LEU A 26 4.12 -11.73 2.78
C LEU A 26 4.26 -12.57 4.05
N ILE A 27 4.07 -11.96 5.23
CA ILE A 27 4.04 -12.69 6.51
C ILE A 27 2.64 -13.32 6.70
N ARG A 28 1.57 -12.57 6.42
CA ARG A 28 0.17 -13.06 6.45
C ARG A 28 0.03 -14.35 5.64
N GLN A 29 0.61 -14.39 4.45
CA GLN A 29 0.54 -15.55 3.56
C GLN A 29 1.23 -16.78 4.18
N GLN A 30 2.34 -16.60 4.91
CA GLN A 30 2.98 -17.69 5.64
C GLN A 30 2.16 -18.11 6.88
N GLU A 31 1.57 -17.16 7.63
CA GLU A 31 0.62 -17.46 8.72
C GLU A 31 -0.53 -18.35 8.24
N LYS A 32 -1.12 -18.01 7.09
CA LYS A 32 -2.19 -18.78 6.45
C LYS A 32 -1.76 -20.20 6.10
N TYR A 33 -0.65 -20.37 5.38
CA TYR A 33 -0.32 -21.67 4.78
C TYR A 33 0.64 -22.55 5.59
N LEU A 34 1.61 -21.96 6.29
CA LEU A 34 2.59 -22.73 7.08
C LEU A 34 2.07 -23.02 8.49
N TYR A 35 1.33 -22.07 9.07
CA TYR A 35 0.85 -22.17 10.45
C TYR A 35 -0.65 -22.48 10.55
N ASN A 36 -1.35 -22.63 9.41
CA ASN A 36 -2.79 -22.91 9.33
C ASN A 36 -3.64 -21.94 10.18
N MET A 37 -3.24 -20.67 10.23
CA MET A 37 -4.00 -19.64 10.93
C MET A 37 -5.25 -19.27 10.13
N ASP A 38 -6.35 -19.06 10.83
CA ASP A 38 -7.64 -18.64 10.25
C ASP A 38 -7.61 -17.14 9.92
N SER A 39 -8.33 -16.73 8.88
CA SER A 39 -8.34 -15.35 8.38
C SER A 39 -8.85 -14.32 9.38
N THR A 40 -9.50 -14.78 10.45
CA THR A 40 -10.02 -13.94 11.53
C THR A 40 -8.94 -13.46 12.52
N TYR A 41 -7.74 -14.07 12.51
CA TYR A 41 -6.71 -13.85 13.55
C TYR A 41 -5.29 -13.62 13.02
N TYR A 42 -5.11 -13.04 11.83
CA TYR A 42 -3.77 -12.65 11.41
C TYR A 42 -3.20 -11.56 12.33
N GLU A 43 -2.11 -11.87 13.02
CA GLU A 43 -1.42 -10.98 13.97
C GLU A 43 -0.76 -9.78 13.25
N VAL A 44 -0.62 -9.87 11.93
CA VAL A 44 0.02 -8.86 11.09
C VAL A 44 -0.97 -7.89 10.42
N SER A 45 -2.21 -7.82 10.91
CA SER A 45 -3.16 -6.78 10.53
C SER A 45 -2.60 -5.40 10.92
N THR A 46 -2.53 -4.47 9.96
CA THR A 46 -2.12 -3.09 10.24
C THR A 46 -3.29 -2.20 10.62
N TRP A 47 -4.51 -2.76 10.65
CA TRP A 47 -5.69 -2.06 11.15
C TRP A 47 -5.61 -1.90 12.65
N TYR A 48 -5.75 -0.68 13.13
CA TYR A 48 -5.77 -0.37 14.54
C TYR A 48 -7.17 0.11 14.94
N ARG A 49 -7.82 -0.61 15.86
CA ARG A 49 -9.19 -0.28 16.33
C ARG A 49 -10.20 -0.13 15.18
N GLY A 50 -10.10 -0.98 14.16
CA GLY A 50 -11.00 -0.97 13.01
C GLY A 50 -10.71 0.15 12.00
N GLN A 51 -9.57 0.82 12.10
CA GLN A 51 -9.18 1.89 11.19
C GLN A 51 -7.84 1.56 10.50
N LEU A 52 -7.81 1.81 9.20
CA LEU A 52 -6.60 1.84 8.40
C LEU A 52 -6.01 3.25 8.44
N VAL A 53 -4.68 3.35 8.44
CA VAL A 53 -3.98 4.65 8.36
C VAL A 53 -4.41 5.35 7.08
N ASP A 54 -4.80 6.62 7.17
CA ASP A 54 -5.18 7.43 6.00
C ASP A 54 -4.03 8.33 5.56
N PHE A 55 -3.28 7.89 4.56
CA PHE A 55 -2.14 8.62 4.03
C PHE A 55 -2.53 9.87 3.23
N SER A 56 -3.79 10.02 2.82
CA SER A 56 -4.26 11.22 2.11
C SER A 56 -4.15 12.50 2.95
N HIS A 57 -4.06 12.36 4.27
CA HIS A 57 -3.86 13.47 5.20
C HIS A 57 -2.41 13.98 5.28
N LEU A 58 -1.45 13.31 4.67
CA LEU A 58 -0.04 13.73 4.71
C LEU A 58 0.21 15.06 3.99
N ASN A 59 -0.68 15.49 3.10
CA ASN A 59 -0.66 16.84 2.52
C ASN A 59 -0.68 17.95 3.59
N LYS A 60 -1.43 17.76 4.68
CA LYS A 60 -1.54 18.71 5.81
C LYS A 60 -0.28 18.75 6.67
N VAL A 61 0.53 17.69 6.64
CA VAL A 61 1.71 17.53 7.49
C VAL A 61 2.98 17.98 6.76
N TYR A 62 3.17 17.53 5.52
CA TYR A 62 4.41 17.74 4.77
C TYR A 62 4.30 18.74 3.61
N GLY A 63 3.10 19.27 3.30
CA GLY A 63 2.91 20.19 2.17
C GLY A 63 3.00 19.53 0.78
N VAL A 64 2.95 18.20 0.75
CA VAL A 64 2.98 17.34 -0.44
C VAL A 64 1.59 17.20 -1.10
N TYR A 65 1.54 16.67 -2.32
CA TYR A 65 0.29 16.13 -2.86
C TYR A 65 -0.01 14.80 -2.19
N ALA A 66 -1.26 14.58 -1.76
CA ALA A 66 -1.66 13.31 -1.15
C ALA A 66 -3.11 13.00 -1.52
N GLU A 67 -3.36 11.78 -1.96
CA GLU A 67 -4.68 11.31 -2.37
C GLU A 67 -4.83 9.82 -2.06
N ARG A 68 -6.05 9.41 -1.72
CA ARG A 68 -6.44 8.01 -1.61
C ARG A 68 -7.36 7.62 -2.77
N VAL A 69 -7.14 6.43 -3.33
CA VAL A 69 -7.88 5.86 -4.44
C VAL A 69 -8.48 4.52 -4.00
N ASP A 70 -9.80 4.37 -4.14
CA ASP A 70 -10.52 3.13 -3.81
C ASP A 70 -11.14 2.43 -5.03
N LYS A 71 -11.06 3.04 -6.21
CA LYS A 71 -11.60 2.51 -7.46
C LYS A 71 -10.50 2.31 -8.51
N PRO A 72 -10.46 1.16 -9.19
CA PRO A 72 -9.50 0.92 -10.27
C PRO A 72 -9.55 1.98 -11.39
N SER A 73 -10.75 2.49 -11.70
CA SER A 73 -10.95 3.52 -12.73
C SER A 73 -10.31 4.87 -12.39
N GLU A 74 -9.97 5.10 -11.12
CA GLU A 74 -9.40 6.37 -10.64
C GLU A 74 -7.87 6.34 -10.54
N ILE A 75 -7.23 5.18 -10.69
CA ILE A 75 -5.77 5.01 -10.60
C ILE A 75 -5.06 5.88 -11.64
N GLN A 76 -5.40 5.72 -12.92
CA GLN A 76 -4.76 6.48 -13.99
C GLN A 76 -5.01 7.99 -13.85
N PRO A 77 -6.24 8.48 -13.59
CA PRO A 77 -6.48 9.88 -13.26
C PRO A 77 -5.68 10.41 -12.05
N ALA A 78 -5.52 9.61 -10.99
CA ALA A 78 -4.75 10.00 -9.81
C ALA A 78 -3.26 10.16 -10.11
N PHE A 79 -2.70 9.28 -10.94
CA PHE A 79 -1.30 9.41 -11.40
C PHE A 79 -1.11 10.71 -12.17
N GLN A 80 -2.05 11.08 -13.03
CA GLN A 80 -1.99 12.33 -13.78
C GLN A 80 -2.04 13.55 -12.84
N ARG A 81 -2.95 13.58 -11.86
CA ARG A 81 -3.03 14.66 -10.86
C ARG A 81 -1.75 14.80 -10.04
N ALA A 82 -1.14 13.69 -9.64
CA ALA A 82 0.12 13.69 -8.89
C ALA A 82 1.29 14.24 -9.71
N ILE A 83 1.36 13.90 -11.01
CA ILE A 83 2.36 14.47 -11.93
C ILE A 83 2.13 15.98 -12.09
N ASP A 84 0.88 16.39 -12.32
CA ASP A 84 0.51 17.80 -12.54
C ASP A 84 0.73 18.68 -11.30
N ALA A 85 0.71 18.08 -10.11
CA ALA A 85 0.98 18.77 -8.85
C ALA A 85 2.40 19.33 -8.76
N LYS A 86 3.37 18.78 -9.52
CA LYS A 86 4.79 19.21 -9.54
C LYS A 86 5.42 19.33 -8.15
N LYS A 87 5.04 18.41 -7.26
CA LYS A 87 5.51 18.30 -5.88
C LYS A 87 5.82 16.84 -5.60
N ALA A 88 6.48 16.55 -4.47
CA ALA A 88 6.41 15.22 -3.90
C ALA A 88 4.94 14.82 -3.71
N ALA A 89 4.62 13.57 -4.03
CA ALA A 89 3.25 13.07 -4.05
C ALA A 89 3.16 11.71 -3.38
N ILE A 90 2.04 11.43 -2.72
CA ILE A 90 1.69 10.10 -2.22
C ILE A 90 0.30 9.72 -2.73
N ILE A 91 0.20 8.51 -3.28
CA ILE A 91 -1.04 7.94 -3.79
C ILE A 91 -1.27 6.64 -3.06
N ASP A 92 -2.29 6.64 -2.22
CA ASP A 92 -2.68 5.51 -1.39
C ASP A 92 -3.79 4.72 -2.06
N ILE A 93 -3.46 3.55 -2.61
CA ILE A 93 -4.38 2.72 -3.39
C ILE A 93 -4.87 1.59 -2.49
N ILE A 94 -6.16 1.63 -2.16
CA ILE A 94 -6.80 0.56 -1.42
C ILE A 94 -7.03 -0.63 -2.34
N VAL A 95 -6.56 -1.80 -1.93
CA VAL A 95 -6.73 -3.05 -2.68
C VAL A 95 -7.35 -4.15 -1.83
N GLU A 96 -7.72 -5.25 -2.50
CA GLU A 96 -8.27 -6.44 -1.87
C GLU A 96 -7.32 -6.99 -0.79
N ARG A 97 -7.89 -7.42 0.33
CA ARG A 97 -7.13 -7.71 1.55
C ARG A 97 -6.40 -9.04 1.52
N GLU A 98 -6.98 -10.03 0.87
CA GLU A 98 -6.58 -11.42 1.00
C GLU A 98 -5.87 -11.98 -0.24
N THR A 99 -5.48 -11.14 -1.19
CA THR A 99 -4.70 -11.57 -2.35
C THR A 99 -3.37 -12.17 -1.90
N ASP A 100 -3.10 -13.39 -2.37
CA ASP A 100 -1.89 -14.14 -2.09
C ASP A 100 -0.98 -14.15 -3.33
N ALA A 101 0.33 -13.99 -3.13
CA ALA A 101 1.29 -14.05 -4.23
C ALA A 101 1.50 -15.51 -4.69
N SER A 102 1.64 -15.72 -6.00
CA SER A 102 2.13 -16.99 -6.54
C SER A 102 3.59 -17.17 -6.15
N MET A 103 3.91 -18.20 -5.35
CA MET A 103 5.25 -18.40 -4.80
C MET A 103 5.59 -19.89 -4.59
N GLY A 104 6.89 -20.19 -4.51
CA GLY A 104 7.42 -21.54 -4.32
C GLY A 104 8.87 -21.52 -3.85
N THR A 105 9.37 -22.64 -3.34
CA THR A 105 10.76 -22.78 -2.87
C THR A 105 11.76 -22.98 -4.02
N SER A 106 11.26 -23.35 -5.20
CA SER A 106 12.01 -23.65 -6.42
C SER A 106 11.09 -23.51 -7.64
N LEU A 107 11.68 -23.45 -8.84
CA LEU A 107 10.95 -23.18 -10.09
C LEU A 107 9.86 -24.21 -10.40
N ASP A 108 10.09 -25.48 -10.06
CA ASP A 108 9.17 -26.60 -10.25
C ASP A 108 8.13 -26.75 -9.11
N ASN A 109 8.26 -25.96 -8.04
CA ASN A 109 7.38 -26.01 -6.86
C ASN A 109 6.63 -24.69 -6.62
N ILE A 110 6.36 -23.91 -7.67
CA ILE A 110 5.54 -22.70 -7.58
C ILE A 110 4.07 -23.09 -7.44
N VAL A 111 3.42 -22.60 -6.39
CA VAL A 111 1.97 -22.68 -6.23
C VAL A 111 1.34 -21.42 -6.80
N ILE A 112 0.54 -21.56 -7.85
CA ILE A 112 -0.18 -20.46 -8.50
C ILE A 112 -1.38 -20.06 -7.64
N ARG A 113 -1.56 -18.75 -7.47
CA ARG A 113 -2.67 -18.09 -6.78
C ARG A 113 -3.35 -17.15 -7.78
N GLU A 114 -4.68 -17.23 -7.85
CA GLU A 114 -5.55 -16.35 -8.65
C GLU A 114 -6.20 -15.29 -7.78
#